data_AF-A0A1F8X1I9-F1
#
_entry.id   AF-A0A1F8X1I9-F1
#
_cell.length_a   1.000
_cell.length_b   1.000
_cell.length_c   1.000
_cell.angle_alpha   90.00
_cell.angle_beta   90.00
_cell.angle_gamma   90.00
#
_symmetry.space_group_name_H-M   'P 1'
#
loop_
_entity.id
_entity.type
_entity.pdbx_description
1 polymer ?
#
loop_
_entity_poly.entity_id
_entity_poly.type
_entity_poly.pdbx_seq_one_letter_code
_entity_poly.pdbx_strand_id
1 'polypeptide(L)'
;MKNVYKKFGLAEKLIWEQMIGSALAASVIARHTRTVDPEDAFIGGLLHDIGKVVVNNEYPEKFAKVIEMVYNDQVSFETAERDIFEFTQREVGAFVVKKWGFPENLELLIKFFDDNEALARDKQLSHLVAIITLSDRMCQKFGMGWRKAGASEVSFGNLPEILGLDEAVMPELTESVRAAFTQGTEIY
;
A
#
# COMPACT_ATOMS: atom_id res chain seq x y z
N MET A 1 31.27 3.64 11.69
CA MET A 1 30.61 3.83 10.38
C MET A 1 30.69 2.53 9.59
N LYS A 2 29.71 1.63 9.74
CA LYS A 2 29.58 0.43 8.90
C LYS A 2 28.27 0.56 8.11
N ASN A 3 28.35 0.19 6.84
CA ASN A 3 27.29 0.03 5.84
C ASN A 3 26.82 1.30 5.08
N VAL A 4 27.66 1.75 4.14
CA VAL A 4 27.28 2.71 3.07
C VAL A 4 26.93 1.98 1.75
N TYR A 5 27.06 0.65 1.70
CA TYR A 5 26.64 -0.15 0.53
C TYR A 5 25.51 -1.09 0.96
N LYS A 6 24.29 -0.54 1.03
CA LYS A 6 23.06 -1.36 1.08
C LYS A 6 22.86 -2.01 -0.28
N LYS A 7 22.49 -3.29 -0.29
CA LYS A 7 22.12 -4.00 -1.53
C LYS A 7 20.72 -3.53 -1.92
N PHE A 8 20.62 -2.74 -2.98
CA PHE A 8 19.36 -2.49 -3.68
C PHE A 8 18.89 -3.81 -4.32
N GLY A 9 18.16 -4.60 -3.55
CA GLY A 9 17.68 -5.91 -3.94
C GLY A 9 16.32 -5.85 -4.64
N LEU A 10 15.89 -6.98 -5.19
CA LEU A 10 14.56 -7.10 -5.80
C LEU A 10 13.44 -6.71 -4.80
N ALA A 11 13.54 -7.14 -3.54
CA ALA A 11 12.53 -6.83 -2.53
C ALA A 11 12.39 -5.32 -2.29
N GLU A 12 13.50 -4.60 -2.12
CA GLU A 12 13.49 -3.15 -1.94
C GLU A 12 12.89 -2.43 -3.15
N LYS A 13 13.29 -2.83 -4.37
CA LYS A 13 12.71 -2.29 -5.61
C LYS A 13 11.19 -2.48 -5.65
N LEU A 14 10.70 -3.69 -5.37
CA LEU A 14 9.27 -4.01 -5.40
C LEU A 14 8.49 -3.21 -4.35
N ILE A 15 9.02 -3.05 -3.13
CA ILE A 15 8.40 -2.23 -2.09
C ILE A 15 8.24 -0.78 -2.57
N TRP A 16 9.31 -0.18 -3.12
CA TRP A 16 9.25 1.19 -3.63
C TRP A 16 8.27 1.35 -4.80
N GLU A 17 8.26 0.41 -5.74
CA GLU A 17 7.30 0.40 -6.85
C GLU A 17 5.85 0.31 -6.36
N GLN A 18 5.57 -0.52 -5.34
CA GLN A 18 4.24 -0.65 -4.74
C GLN A 18 3.82 0.65 -4.03
N MET A 19 4.72 1.27 -3.26
CA MET A 19 4.47 2.54 -2.55
C MET A 19 4.19 3.69 -3.53
N ILE A 20 5.03 3.85 -4.56
CA ILE A 20 4.84 4.91 -5.57
C ILE A 20 3.58 4.64 -6.40
N GLY A 21 3.36 3.39 -6.82
CA GLY A 21 2.15 3.00 -7.54
C GLY A 21 0.89 3.30 -6.72
N SER A 22 0.89 2.94 -5.45
CA SER A 22 -0.26 3.19 -4.56
C SER A 22 -0.50 4.68 -4.37
N ALA A 23 0.55 5.49 -4.23
CA ALA A 23 0.43 6.96 -4.14
C ALA A 23 -0.21 7.57 -5.40
N LEU A 24 0.26 7.17 -6.58
CA LEU A 24 -0.27 7.65 -7.86
C LEU A 24 -1.74 7.25 -8.06
N ALA A 25 -2.05 5.97 -7.81
CA ALA A 25 -3.42 5.46 -7.90
C ALA A 25 -4.35 6.17 -6.91
N ALA A 26 -3.93 6.31 -5.65
CA ALA A 26 -4.72 6.95 -4.61
C ALA A 26 -5.05 8.40 -4.97
N SER A 27 -4.08 9.14 -5.51
CA SER A 27 -4.28 10.51 -5.97
C SER A 27 -5.28 10.61 -7.14
N VAL A 28 -5.24 9.66 -8.09
CA VAL A 28 -6.20 9.59 -9.20
C VAL A 28 -7.61 9.27 -8.70
N ILE A 29 -7.75 8.27 -7.82
CA ILE A 29 -9.03 7.84 -7.27
C ILE A 29 -9.63 8.95 -6.38
N ALA A 30 -8.82 9.63 -5.57
CA ALA A 30 -9.28 10.75 -4.75
C ALA A 30 -9.78 11.93 -5.60
N ARG A 31 -9.08 12.30 -6.69
CA ARG A 31 -9.56 13.33 -7.63
C ARG A 31 -10.89 12.97 -8.27
N HIS A 32 -11.08 11.70 -8.59
CA HIS A 32 -12.30 11.21 -9.22
C HIS A 32 -13.48 11.22 -8.22
N THR A 33 -13.30 10.59 -7.07
CA THR A 33 -14.36 10.40 -6.06
C THR A 33 -14.66 11.67 -5.28
N ARG A 34 -13.68 12.57 -5.12
CA ARG A 34 -13.75 13.81 -4.32
C ARG A 34 -14.17 13.56 -2.86
N THR A 35 -13.88 12.38 -2.35
CA THR A 35 -14.25 11.95 -1.00
C THR A 35 -13.21 12.32 0.06
N VAL A 36 -11.96 12.51 -0.36
CA VAL A 36 -10.80 12.94 0.45
C VAL A 36 -9.90 13.85 -0.37
N ASP A 37 -8.96 14.53 0.29
CA ASP A 37 -7.96 15.35 -0.40
C ASP A 37 -6.97 14.47 -1.20
N PRO A 38 -6.68 14.77 -2.48
CA PRO A 38 -5.74 13.99 -3.29
C PRO A 38 -4.29 13.98 -2.80
N GLU A 39 -3.85 15.00 -2.06
CA GLU A 39 -2.53 15.07 -1.44
C GLU A 39 -2.46 14.14 -0.22
N ASP A 40 -3.49 14.14 0.64
CA ASP A 40 -3.62 13.20 1.75
C ASP A 40 -3.64 11.74 1.24
N ALA A 41 -4.40 11.48 0.18
CA ALA A 41 -4.45 10.17 -0.47
C ALA A 41 -3.08 9.77 -1.06
N PHE A 42 -2.36 10.70 -1.68
CA PHE A 42 -1.02 10.44 -2.21
C PHE A 42 -0.03 10.10 -1.08
N ILE A 43 -0.02 10.90 0.00
CA ILE A 43 0.85 10.67 1.17
C ILE A 43 0.51 9.33 1.83
N GLY A 44 -0.79 9.05 2.03
CA GLY A 44 -1.25 7.78 2.56
C GLY A 44 -0.82 6.60 1.70
N GLY A 45 -1.03 6.67 0.38
CA GLY A 45 -0.58 5.65 -0.57
C GLY A 45 0.94 5.45 -0.56
N LEU A 46 1.72 6.52 -0.41
CA LEU A 46 3.17 6.44 -0.35
C LEU A 46 3.67 5.80 0.95
N LEU A 47 3.02 6.09 2.08
CA LEU A 47 3.53 5.74 3.40
C LEU A 47 2.85 4.52 4.03
N HIS A 48 1.76 3.99 3.46
CA HIS A 48 1.00 2.90 4.08
C HIS A 48 1.86 1.67 4.41
N ASP A 49 2.86 1.39 3.56
CA ASP A 49 3.76 0.24 3.64
C ASP A 49 5.20 0.64 4.03
N ILE A 50 5.43 1.82 4.61
CA ILE A 50 6.77 2.26 5.02
C ILE A 50 7.43 1.31 6.04
N GLY A 51 6.61 0.55 6.78
CA GLY A 51 7.06 -0.50 7.68
C GLY A 51 7.91 -1.56 6.99
N LYS A 52 7.49 -2.05 5.80
CA LYS A 52 8.27 -3.00 4.99
C LYS A 52 9.67 -2.46 4.70
N VAL A 53 9.81 -1.17 4.37
CA VAL A 53 11.12 -0.55 4.10
C VAL A 53 12.01 -0.62 5.34
N VAL A 54 11.48 -0.28 6.51
CA VAL A 54 12.24 -0.32 7.77
C VAL A 54 12.63 -1.74 8.14
N VAL A 55 11.68 -2.68 8.09
CA VAL A 55 11.92 -4.09 8.45
C VAL A 55 12.92 -4.73 7.49
N ASN A 56 12.79 -4.52 6.18
CA ASN A 56 13.73 -5.03 5.18
C ASN A 56 15.14 -4.44 5.37
N ASN A 57 15.23 -3.18 5.79
CA ASN A 57 16.52 -2.51 6.02
C ASN A 57 17.25 -2.98 7.28
N GLU A 58 16.51 -3.20 8.36
CA GLU A 58 17.10 -3.59 9.65
C GLU A 58 17.28 -5.12 9.75
N TYR A 59 16.38 -5.90 9.16
CA TYR A 59 16.34 -7.36 9.26
C TYR A 59 16.18 -8.07 7.90
N PRO A 60 17.05 -7.83 6.90
CA PRO A 60 16.86 -8.31 5.53
C PRO A 60 16.73 -9.84 5.43
N GLU A 61 17.49 -10.61 6.21
CA GLU A 61 17.43 -12.07 6.20
C GLU A 61 16.12 -12.62 6.79
N LYS A 62 15.58 -11.98 7.82
CA LYS A 62 14.29 -12.37 8.41
C LYS A 62 13.14 -11.93 7.52
N PHE A 63 13.22 -10.74 6.93
CA PHE A 63 12.22 -10.25 6.00
C PHE A 63 12.16 -11.14 4.74
N ALA A 64 13.29 -11.65 4.25
CA ALA A 64 13.31 -12.65 3.18
C ALA A 64 12.50 -13.91 3.53
N LYS A 65 12.56 -14.39 4.77
CA LYS A 65 11.73 -15.53 5.24
C LYS A 65 10.24 -15.19 5.27
N VAL A 66 9.88 -13.98 5.69
CA VAL A 66 8.49 -13.51 5.63
C VAL A 66 7.99 -13.54 4.19
N ILE A 67 8.78 -13.02 3.24
CA ILE A 67 8.45 -13.08 1.80
C ILE A 67 8.31 -14.53 1.32
N GLU A 68 9.23 -15.43 1.71
CA GLU A 68 9.13 -16.85 1.37
C GLU A 68 7.82 -17.48 1.88
N MET A 69 7.43 -17.23 3.12
CA MET A 69 6.18 -17.74 3.69
C MET A 69 4.95 -17.19 2.94
N VAL A 70 4.92 -15.87 2.67
CA VAL A 70 3.80 -15.24 1.94
C VAL A 70 3.64 -15.85 0.54
N TYR A 71 4.74 -16.05 -0.20
CA TYR A 71 4.66 -16.53 -1.58
C TYR A 71 4.58 -18.06 -1.71
N ASN A 72 5.23 -18.82 -0.84
CA ASN A 72 5.26 -20.28 -0.94
C ASN A 72 4.13 -20.95 -0.15
N ASP A 73 3.83 -20.43 1.04
CA ASP A 73 2.84 -21.01 1.95
C ASP A 73 1.47 -20.31 1.84
N GLN A 74 1.38 -19.22 1.06
CA GLN A 74 0.14 -18.47 0.79
C GLN A 74 -0.54 -17.93 2.06
N VAL A 75 0.26 -17.62 3.09
CA VAL A 75 -0.21 -16.95 4.31
C VAL A 75 -0.16 -15.44 4.18
N SER A 76 -0.94 -14.74 5.01
CA SER A 76 -0.93 -13.28 5.04
C SER A 76 0.43 -12.74 5.52
N PHE A 77 0.78 -11.51 5.10
CA PHE A 77 1.96 -10.81 5.61
C PHE A 77 1.95 -10.72 7.14
N GLU A 78 0.82 -10.36 7.74
CA GLU A 78 0.71 -10.25 9.21
C GLU A 78 0.98 -11.59 9.90
N THR A 79 0.45 -12.70 9.38
CA THR A 79 0.72 -14.04 9.93
C THR A 79 2.20 -14.37 9.84
N ALA A 80 2.80 -14.23 8.66
CA ALA A 80 4.22 -14.51 8.46
C ALA A 80 5.12 -13.60 9.32
N GLU A 81 4.76 -12.33 9.49
CA GLU A 81 5.49 -11.40 10.34
C GLU A 81 5.41 -11.81 11.81
N ARG A 82 4.24 -12.16 12.32
CA ARG A 82 4.08 -12.61 13.73
C ARG A 82 4.76 -13.95 14.03
N ASP A 83 4.97 -14.79 13.02
CA ASP A 83 5.71 -16.05 13.18
C ASP A 83 7.24 -15.81 13.23
N ILE A 84 7.74 -14.80 12.53
CA ILE A 84 9.18 -14.50 12.42
C ILE A 84 9.64 -13.40 13.40
N PHE A 85 8.74 -12.51 13.76
CA PHE A 85 8.92 -11.33 14.61
C PHE A 85 7.80 -11.24 15.66
N GLU A 86 8.00 -10.41 16.68
CA GLU A 86 6.95 -10.10 17.68
C GLU A 86 6.12 -8.86 17.30
N PHE A 87 6.34 -8.32 16.10
CA PHE A 87 5.69 -7.12 15.58
C PHE A 87 5.41 -7.26 14.09
N THR A 88 4.52 -6.41 13.59
CA THR A 88 4.12 -6.33 12.18
C THR A 88 4.72 -5.09 11.51
N GLN A 89 4.79 -5.09 10.17
CA GLN A 89 5.18 -3.89 9.43
C GLN A 89 4.22 -2.72 9.68
N ARG A 90 2.93 -2.98 9.93
CA ARG A 90 1.94 -1.95 10.22
C ARG A 90 2.24 -1.24 11.54
N GLU A 91 2.60 -2.00 12.58
CA GLU A 91 3.02 -1.42 13.87
C GLU A 91 4.30 -0.58 13.72
N VAL A 92 5.27 -1.07 12.95
CA VAL A 92 6.52 -0.32 12.66
C VAL A 92 6.22 0.94 11.87
N GLY A 93 5.40 0.87 10.82
CA GLY A 93 5.05 2.01 9.97
C GLY A 93 4.28 3.08 10.74
N ALA A 94 3.29 2.69 11.54
CA ALA A 94 2.53 3.58 12.41
C ALA A 94 3.46 4.32 13.40
N PHE A 95 4.41 3.60 14.00
CA PHE A 95 5.41 4.20 14.87
C PHE A 95 6.31 5.20 14.14
N VAL A 96 6.73 4.88 12.91
CA VAL A 96 7.59 5.76 12.09
C VAL A 96 6.88 7.07 11.75
N VAL A 97 5.66 7.02 11.22
CA VAL A 97 4.94 8.25 10.83
C VAL A 97 4.61 9.12 12.04
N LYS A 98 4.28 8.51 13.18
CA LYS A 98 4.10 9.22 14.46
C LYS A 98 5.38 9.94 14.87
N LYS A 99 6.52 9.25 14.78
CA LYS A 99 7.83 9.83 15.13
C LYS A 99 8.26 10.96 14.18
N TRP A 100 7.84 10.90 12.92
CA TRP A 100 8.07 11.95 11.94
C TRP A 100 7.12 13.15 12.08
N GLY A 101 6.13 13.09 12.97
CA GLY A 101 5.20 14.18 13.24
C GLY A 101 4.03 14.28 12.26
N PHE A 102 3.70 13.18 11.56
CA PHE A 102 2.49 13.13 10.73
C PHE A 102 1.22 13.08 11.60
N PRO A 103 0.06 13.49 11.05
CA PRO A 103 -1.21 13.44 11.76
C PRO A 103 -1.60 12.04 12.23
N GLU A 104 -2.35 11.96 13.34
CA GLU A 104 -2.85 10.71 13.91
C GLU A 104 -3.68 9.89 12.90
N ASN A 105 -4.38 10.55 11.98
CA ASN A 105 -5.12 9.88 10.91
C ASN A 105 -4.22 8.98 10.04
N LEU A 106 -2.97 9.39 9.76
CA LEU A 106 -2.03 8.57 9.01
C LEU A 106 -1.50 7.39 9.87
N GLU A 107 -1.30 7.60 11.17
CA GLU A 107 -0.94 6.52 12.10
C GLU A 107 -2.04 5.45 12.15
N LEU A 108 -3.30 5.86 12.28
CA LEU A 108 -4.47 4.98 12.30
C LEU A 108 -4.68 4.26 10.97
N LEU A 109 -4.52 4.96 9.85
CA LEU A 109 -4.57 4.39 8.50
C LEU A 109 -3.59 3.24 8.34
N ILE A 110 -2.33 3.42 8.74
CA ILE A 110 -1.30 2.37 8.62
C ILE A 110 -1.64 1.20 9.53
N LYS A 111 -2.01 1.50 10.78
CA LYS A 111 -2.28 0.48 11.81
C LYS A 111 -3.44 -0.44 11.43
N PHE A 112 -4.50 0.13 10.86
CA PHE A 112 -5.74 -0.57 10.48
C PHE A 112 -5.89 -0.70 8.96
N PHE A 113 -4.77 -0.68 8.23
CA PHE A 113 -4.79 -0.83 6.78
C PHE A 113 -5.48 -2.15 6.40
N ASP A 114 -6.46 -2.11 5.49
CA ASP A 114 -7.30 -3.26 5.08
C ASP A 114 -8.31 -3.77 6.14
N ASP A 115 -8.49 -3.05 7.27
CA ASP A 115 -9.58 -3.24 8.23
C ASP A 115 -10.53 -2.02 8.22
N ASN A 116 -11.39 -1.97 7.20
CA ASN A 116 -12.34 -0.86 7.03
C ASN A 116 -13.41 -0.79 8.13
N GLU A 117 -13.74 -1.92 8.77
CA GLU A 117 -14.75 -1.94 9.84
C GLU A 117 -14.25 -1.24 11.10
N ALA A 118 -12.96 -1.36 11.42
CA ALA A 118 -12.34 -0.68 12.54
C ALA A 118 -12.43 0.85 12.45
N LEU A 119 -12.58 1.41 11.24
CA LEU A 119 -12.54 2.85 10.98
C LEU A 119 -13.90 3.44 10.56
N ALA A 120 -14.97 2.66 10.58
CA ALA A 120 -16.30 3.06 10.09
C ALA A 120 -16.92 4.27 10.82
N ARG A 121 -16.38 4.68 11.98
CA ARG A 121 -16.88 5.82 12.76
C ARG A 121 -16.42 7.18 12.23
N ASP A 122 -15.31 7.20 11.50
CA ASP A 122 -14.82 8.40 10.81
C ASP A 122 -14.94 8.19 9.30
N LYS A 123 -15.90 8.89 8.69
CA LYS A 123 -16.18 8.75 7.27
C LYS A 123 -15.00 9.16 6.39
N GLN A 124 -14.26 10.20 6.77
CA GLN A 124 -13.15 10.69 5.97
C GLN A 124 -11.97 9.71 6.04
N LEU A 125 -11.65 9.22 7.24
CA LEU A 125 -10.61 8.21 7.42
C LEU A 125 -10.98 6.87 6.76
N SER A 126 -12.25 6.45 6.86
CA SER A 126 -12.76 5.26 6.19
C SER A 126 -12.64 5.36 4.67
N HIS A 127 -13.01 6.50 4.07
CA HIS A 127 -12.80 6.72 2.63
C HIS A 127 -11.32 6.74 2.26
N LEU A 128 -10.46 7.34 3.08
CA LEU A 128 -9.03 7.38 2.83
C LEU A 128 -8.42 5.97 2.80
N VAL A 129 -8.78 5.13 3.78
CA VAL A 129 -8.35 3.72 3.80
C VAL A 129 -8.90 2.97 2.60
N ALA A 130 -10.18 3.12 2.26
CA ALA A 130 -10.78 2.45 1.11
C ALA A 130 -10.09 2.84 -0.21
N ILE A 131 -9.72 4.12 -0.38
CA ILE A 131 -8.95 4.59 -1.55
C ILE A 131 -7.58 3.92 -1.62
N ILE A 132 -6.85 3.85 -0.50
CA ILE A 132 -5.50 3.31 -0.49
C ILE A 132 -5.54 1.79 -0.66
N THR A 133 -6.49 1.09 -0.04
CA THR A 133 -6.68 -0.35 -0.25
C THR A 133 -7.06 -0.65 -1.69
N LEU A 134 -7.93 0.16 -2.32
CA LEU A 134 -8.26 0.00 -3.74
C LEU A 134 -7.03 0.25 -4.63
N SER A 135 -6.22 1.25 -4.27
CA SER A 135 -4.97 1.59 -4.96
C SER A 135 -3.97 0.45 -4.91
N ASP A 136 -3.76 -0.13 -3.72
CA ASP A 136 -2.86 -1.26 -3.52
C ASP A 136 -3.32 -2.50 -4.31
N ARG A 137 -4.63 -2.77 -4.33
CA ARG A 137 -5.21 -3.84 -5.16
C ARG A 137 -5.05 -3.56 -6.66
N MET A 138 -5.13 -2.31 -7.09
CA MET A 138 -4.81 -1.94 -8.48
C MET A 138 -3.32 -2.16 -8.80
N CYS A 139 -2.41 -1.85 -7.87
CA CYS A 139 -1.00 -2.19 -8.00
C CYS A 139 -0.79 -3.71 -8.15
N GLN A 140 -1.44 -4.51 -7.31
CA GLN A 140 -1.42 -5.98 -7.43
C GLN A 140 -1.96 -6.47 -8.78
N LYS A 141 -3.08 -5.89 -9.23
CA LYS A 141 -3.70 -6.22 -10.52
C LYS A 141 -2.75 -5.97 -11.69
N PHE A 142 -2.04 -4.85 -11.66
CA PHE A 142 -1.14 -4.43 -12.73
C PHE A 142 0.31 -4.92 -12.57
N GLY A 143 0.66 -5.53 -11.43
CA GLY A 143 2.01 -6.01 -11.14
C GLY A 143 2.98 -4.92 -10.70
N MET A 144 2.51 -3.75 -10.27
CA MET A 144 3.36 -2.66 -9.78
C MET A 144 3.85 -2.98 -8.37
N GLY A 145 5.14 -3.29 -8.23
CA GLY A 145 5.71 -3.72 -6.95
C GLY A 145 5.39 -5.16 -6.56
N TRP A 146 4.92 -5.97 -7.50
CA TRP A 146 4.65 -7.39 -7.29
C TRP A 146 5.50 -8.25 -8.24
N ARG A 147 5.96 -9.40 -7.75
CA ARG A 147 6.78 -10.33 -8.57
C ARG A 147 6.03 -10.82 -9.82
N LYS A 148 4.71 -10.97 -9.71
CA LYS A 148 3.80 -11.34 -10.80
C LYS A 148 2.49 -10.57 -10.63
N ALA A 149 1.97 -10.04 -11.74
CA ALA A 149 0.66 -9.40 -11.74
C ALA A 149 -0.45 -10.42 -11.40
N GLY A 150 -1.36 -10.05 -10.49
CA GLY A 150 -2.53 -10.87 -10.17
C GLY A 150 -3.61 -10.83 -11.25
N ALA A 151 -3.59 -9.80 -12.14
CA ALA A 151 -4.48 -9.69 -13.30
C ALA A 151 -5.98 -9.86 -12.95
N SER A 152 -6.69 -10.80 -13.56
CA SER A 152 -8.13 -11.02 -13.33
C SER A 152 -8.46 -11.61 -11.95
N GLU A 153 -7.47 -12.10 -11.21
CA GLU A 153 -7.67 -12.78 -9.92
C GLU A 153 -7.82 -11.80 -8.74
N VAL A 154 -7.42 -10.54 -8.92
CA VAL A 154 -7.51 -9.52 -7.86
C VAL A 154 -8.94 -8.98 -7.75
N SER A 155 -9.59 -9.25 -6.61
CA SER A 155 -10.91 -8.73 -6.27
C SER A 155 -10.83 -7.38 -5.56
N PHE A 156 -11.63 -6.41 -6.01
CA PHE A 156 -11.78 -5.12 -5.33
C PHE A 156 -12.80 -5.16 -4.17
N GLY A 157 -13.51 -6.27 -3.97
CA GLY A 157 -14.56 -6.38 -2.95
C GLY A 157 -15.60 -5.26 -3.07
N ASN A 158 -16.04 -4.74 -1.94
CA ASN A 158 -16.99 -3.62 -1.84
C ASN A 158 -16.32 -2.23 -1.81
N LEU A 159 -15.01 -2.14 -2.05
CA LEU A 159 -14.28 -0.87 -2.01
C LEU A 159 -14.84 0.17 -3.00
N PRO A 160 -15.17 -0.18 -4.26
CA PRO A 160 -15.79 0.77 -5.19
C PRO A 160 -17.11 1.33 -4.64
N GLU A 161 -17.96 0.48 -4.06
CA GLU A 161 -19.27 0.87 -3.51
C GLU A 161 -19.13 1.81 -2.32
N ILE A 162 -18.17 1.55 -1.41
CA ILE A 162 -17.83 2.44 -0.28
C ILE A 162 -17.45 3.84 -0.79
N LEU A 163 -16.77 3.91 -1.93
CA LEU A 163 -16.32 5.15 -2.55
C LEU A 163 -17.36 5.79 -3.49
N GLY A 164 -18.54 5.18 -3.64
CA GLY A 164 -19.58 5.64 -4.56
C GLY A 164 -19.21 5.49 -6.04
N LEU A 165 -18.30 4.58 -6.37
CA LEU A 165 -17.89 4.26 -7.73
C LEU A 165 -18.84 3.20 -8.32
N ASP A 166 -19.49 3.55 -9.43
CA ASP A 166 -20.30 2.64 -10.23
C ASP A 166 -19.41 1.67 -11.02
N GLU A 167 -19.87 0.43 -11.22
CA GLU A 167 -19.23 -0.54 -12.11
C GLU A 167 -18.98 0.03 -13.52
N ALA A 168 -19.86 0.91 -14.01
CA ALA A 168 -19.71 1.57 -15.30
C ALA A 168 -18.47 2.49 -15.40
N VAL A 169 -18.03 3.04 -14.27
CA VAL A 169 -16.90 3.99 -14.17
C VAL A 169 -15.58 3.28 -13.95
N MET A 170 -15.61 2.06 -13.39
CA MET A 170 -14.42 1.29 -13.06
C MET A 170 -13.46 1.08 -14.24
N PRO A 171 -13.91 0.79 -15.48
CA PRO A 171 -13.00 0.67 -16.63
C PRO A 171 -12.21 1.95 -16.92
N GLU A 172 -12.86 3.11 -16.90
CA GLU A 172 -12.23 4.41 -17.16
C GLU A 172 -11.24 4.79 -16.05
N LEU A 173 -11.63 4.57 -14.78
CA LEU A 173 -10.78 4.82 -13.63
C LEU A 173 -9.54 3.92 -13.63
N THR A 174 -9.75 2.63 -13.94
CA THR A 174 -8.67 1.63 -14.07
C THR A 174 -7.67 2.04 -15.15
N GLU A 175 -8.13 2.58 -16.28
CA GLU A 175 -7.26 3.07 -17.34
C GLU A 175 -6.54 4.37 -16.97
N SER A 176 -7.21 5.28 -16.24
CA SER A 176 -6.59 6.50 -15.72
C SER A 176 -5.45 6.19 -14.74
N VAL A 177 -5.64 5.20 -13.86
CA VAL A 177 -4.60 4.71 -12.95
C VAL A 177 -3.45 4.07 -13.73
N ARG A 178 -3.76 3.23 -14.72
CA ARG A 178 -2.75 2.61 -15.59
C ARG A 178 -1.89 3.67 -16.30
N ALA A 179 -2.53 4.71 -16.86
CA ALA A 179 -1.83 5.81 -17.53
C ALA A 179 -0.92 6.59 -16.57
N ALA A 180 -1.37 6.83 -15.33
CA ALA A 180 -0.56 7.48 -14.30
C ALA A 180 0.70 6.67 -13.97
N PHE A 181 0.62 5.34 -13.98
CA PHE A 181 1.79 4.48 -13.76
C PHE A 181 2.81 4.61 -14.88
N THR A 182 2.38 4.63 -16.14
CA THR A 182 3.28 4.80 -17.30
C THR A 182 3.99 6.15 -17.27
N GLN A 183 3.25 7.24 -17.01
CA GLN A 183 3.84 8.58 -16.91
C GLN A 183 4.82 8.70 -15.74
N GLY A 184 4.53 8.07 -14.60
CA GLY A 184 5.43 8.04 -13.45
C GLY A 184 6.73 7.26 -13.70
N THR A 185 6.70 6.25 -14.56
CA THR A 185 7.89 5.46 -14.92
C THR A 185 8.82 6.14 -15.94
N GLU A 186 8.35 7.14 -16.68
CA GLU A 186 9.18 7.91 -17.63
C GLU A 186 10.06 8.98 -16.96
N ILE A 187 9.86 9.22 -15.66
CA ILE A 187 10.56 10.27 -14.89
C ILE A 187 11.87 9.75 -14.25
N TYR A 188 12.21 8.47 -14.42
CA TYR A 188 13.42 7.83 -13.88
C TYR A 188 14.31 7.18 -14.95
#